data_AF-A0AAU4YS63-F1
#
_entry.id   AF-A0AAU4YS63-F1
#
_cell.length_a   1.000
_cell.length_b   1.000
_cell.length_c   1.000
_cell.angle_alpha   90.00
_cell.angle_beta   90.00
_cell.angle_gamma   90.00
#
_symmetry.space_group_name_H-M   'P 1'
#
loop_
_entity.id
_entity.type
_entity.pdbx_description
1 polymer ?
#
loop_
_entity_poly.entity_id
_entity_poly.type
_entity_poly.pdbx_seq_one_letter_code
_entity_poly.pdbx_strand_id
1 'polypeptide(L)'
;MNGQPISGASVRKGRRRGRAALPALAMGALLLLVSACGGGGNDSGSGGDKGVKDGGKVGTAASQAVVTIAPKDGADSVATSGALKVSADKGKLTEVAVQDDKGNAVEGKIAAGGTSWEPLAHLAAATKYKVHAVAKDAEGRESAKDTTFTTLVPKNTFVGHYTPEDGSTVGVGMPVSINFTRGITNPEAVENAIKVTAEPSVPVEGHWFGNDRLDFRPEKYWAAGTKVTVKLNLDGVEGRPGVYGKQAKTVTFTIGRSQVSTVDAKVHTMKVVRDGKVVKTIPITAGAPSTTTYNGQMVISEKYKVTRMNGATVGFGGEYDIKDVPHAMRLSTSGTFMHGNYWASRGTFGSANVSHGCVGLRDVRGAYDGGTPAAWMYNNSIIGDVVIVKNSKDKQISPDNGLNGWNMSWAEWTK
;
A
#
# COMPACT_ATOMS: atom_id res chain seq x y z
N MET A 1 18.70 -2.72 -19.78
CA MET A 1 19.98 -2.49 -19.08
C MET A 1 19.65 -1.98 -17.68
N ASN A 2 20.00 -2.75 -16.66
CA ASN A 2 19.57 -2.55 -15.27
C ASN A 2 20.42 -1.46 -14.59
N GLY A 3 19.80 -0.31 -14.29
CA GLY A 3 20.43 0.76 -13.50
C GLY A 3 19.95 0.69 -12.05
N GLN A 4 20.84 0.37 -11.12
CA GLN A 4 20.59 0.48 -9.68
C GLN A 4 20.73 1.93 -9.20
N PRO A 5 19.99 2.38 -8.18
CA PRO A 5 20.16 3.70 -7.58
C PRO A 5 21.35 3.76 -6.60
N ILE A 6 22.04 4.88 -6.65
CA ILE A 6 23.28 5.21 -5.94
C ILE A 6 22.94 5.71 -4.52
N SER A 7 23.50 5.07 -3.50
CA SER A 7 23.38 5.48 -2.09
C SER A 7 24.43 6.55 -1.76
N GLY A 8 23.98 7.73 -1.32
CA GLY A 8 24.85 8.80 -0.82
C GLY A 8 25.17 8.62 0.66
N ALA A 9 26.39 8.15 0.95
CA ALA A 9 26.95 8.14 2.30
C ALA A 9 27.56 9.52 2.64
N SER A 10 27.28 10.03 3.84
CA SER A 10 28.03 11.14 4.44
C SER A 10 28.72 10.67 5.72
N VAL A 11 30.01 11.00 5.83
CA VAL A 11 30.95 10.52 6.84
C VAL A 11 31.54 11.69 7.64
N ARG A 12 31.39 11.60 8.97
CA ARG A 12 32.25 12.09 10.09
C ARG A 12 32.51 13.60 10.30
N LYS A 13 32.40 14.03 11.58
CA LYS A 13 33.47 14.12 12.60
C LYS A 13 32.86 14.65 13.93
N GLY A 14 33.02 13.97 15.08
CA GLY A 14 34.04 14.22 16.13
C GLY A 14 33.49 15.19 17.20
N ARG A 15 33.60 15.01 18.53
CA ARG A 15 34.71 14.56 19.40
C ARG A 15 34.25 14.51 20.89
N ARG A 16 34.70 13.46 21.63
CA ARG A 16 35.13 13.32 23.08
C ARG A 16 34.68 14.38 24.11
N ARG A 17 34.39 14.13 25.41
CA ARG A 17 35.00 13.24 26.45
C ARG A 17 34.27 13.42 27.82
N GLY A 18 34.32 12.42 28.72
CA GLY A 18 34.15 12.53 30.19
C GLY A 18 33.25 11.43 30.80
N ARG A 19 33.75 10.30 31.37
CA ARG A 19 34.09 10.03 32.81
C ARG A 19 33.04 10.58 33.79
N ALA A 20 32.55 9.91 34.83
CA ALA A 20 32.63 8.54 35.37
C ALA A 20 31.56 8.44 36.49
N ALA A 21 31.11 7.24 36.86
CA ALA A 21 30.76 6.77 38.23
C ALA A 21 29.59 5.75 38.22
N LEU A 22 29.89 4.56 38.72
CA LEU A 22 29.01 3.60 39.40
C LEU A 22 29.30 3.76 40.92
N PRO A 23 28.50 3.26 41.90
CA PRO A 23 27.82 1.95 41.86
C PRO A 23 26.49 1.73 42.67
N ALA A 24 25.85 0.59 42.36
CA ALA A 24 25.23 -0.46 43.22
C ALA A 24 23.90 -0.31 44.02
N LEU A 25 23.26 -1.50 44.16
CA LEU A 25 22.19 -2.01 45.07
C LEU A 25 20.72 -1.70 44.67
N ALA A 26 19.71 -2.58 44.79
CA ALA A 26 19.49 -3.92 45.39
C ALA A 26 18.20 -4.52 44.74
N MET A 27 18.15 -5.82 44.41
CA MET A 27 17.42 -6.92 45.11
C MET A 27 15.87 -6.84 45.11
N GLY A 28 15.21 -7.89 44.59
CA GLY A 28 13.75 -8.06 44.69
C GLY A 28 13.21 -9.20 43.82
N ALA A 29 13.48 -10.44 44.19
CA ALA A 29 12.80 -11.63 43.66
C ALA A 29 11.54 -11.90 44.49
N LEU A 30 10.39 -12.16 43.84
CA LEU A 30 9.22 -12.72 44.49
C LEU A 30 8.62 -13.83 43.61
N LEU A 31 8.84 -15.06 44.05
CA LEU A 31 8.16 -16.29 43.62
C LEU A 31 7.22 -16.69 44.76
N LEU A 32 5.94 -16.93 44.47
CA LEU A 32 5.09 -17.80 45.30
C LEU A 32 4.16 -18.62 44.40
N LEU A 33 4.53 -19.90 44.26
CA LEU A 33 3.67 -21.02 43.92
C LEU A 33 2.92 -21.45 45.19
N VAL A 34 1.63 -21.77 45.10
CA VAL A 34 0.99 -22.68 46.06
C VAL A 34 0.12 -23.68 45.29
N SER A 35 0.66 -24.88 45.13
CA SER A 35 -0.08 -26.11 44.90
C SER A 35 -0.05 -26.89 46.22
N ALA A 36 -1.21 -27.25 46.77
CA ALA A 36 -1.35 -28.23 47.84
C ALA A 36 -2.77 -28.79 47.74
N CYS A 37 -3.03 -30.05 47.41
CA CYS A 37 -2.64 -31.36 47.95
C CYS A 37 -3.89 -32.03 48.52
N GLY A 38 -4.30 -33.13 47.90
CA GLY A 38 -5.20 -34.09 48.53
C GLY A 38 -4.47 -34.88 49.63
N GLY A 39 -5.25 -35.35 50.59
CA GLY A 39 -4.83 -36.26 51.65
C GLY A 39 -6.06 -36.90 52.26
N GLY A 40 -6.16 -38.23 52.13
CA GLY A 40 -7.22 -39.03 52.71
C GLY A 40 -7.04 -39.25 54.21
N GLY A 41 -8.17 -39.41 54.91
CA GLY A 41 -8.25 -39.87 56.28
C GLY A 41 -9.51 -40.72 56.41
N ASN A 42 -9.33 -42.00 56.74
CA ASN A 42 -10.38 -42.98 56.99
C ASN A 42 -10.70 -42.94 58.48
N ASP A 43 -11.93 -42.61 58.86
CA ASP A 43 -12.39 -42.89 60.21
C ASP A 43 -13.89 -43.26 60.25
N SER A 44 -14.18 -44.20 61.14
CA SER A 44 -15.40 -45.01 61.16
C SER A 44 -16.43 -44.38 62.09
N GLY A 45 -17.69 -44.25 61.64
CA GLY A 45 -18.78 -43.77 62.48
C GLY A 45 -20.15 -44.15 61.93
N SER A 46 -20.85 -45.02 62.65
CA SER A 46 -22.18 -45.54 62.35
C SER A 46 -23.30 -44.55 62.70
N GLY A 47 -24.35 -44.51 61.88
CA GLY A 47 -25.73 -44.18 62.28
C GLY A 47 -26.25 -42.80 61.88
N GLY A 48 -27.31 -42.78 61.04
CA GLY A 48 -28.16 -41.61 60.87
C GLY A 48 -28.84 -41.48 59.52
N ASP A 49 -29.88 -42.28 59.29
CA ASP A 49 -30.82 -42.14 58.16
C ASP A 49 -31.59 -40.82 58.27
N LYS A 50 -31.37 -39.89 57.33
CA LYS A 50 -32.31 -38.81 56.96
C LYS A 50 -32.16 -38.46 55.49
N GLY A 51 -33.22 -38.73 54.73
CA GLY A 51 -33.32 -38.53 53.29
C GLY A 51 -32.91 -37.15 52.82
N VAL A 52 -32.02 -37.14 51.82
CA VAL A 52 -31.70 -35.99 50.99
C VAL A 52 -32.25 -36.28 49.59
N LYS A 53 -33.09 -35.36 49.12
CA LYS A 53 -33.66 -35.33 47.78
C LYS A 53 -32.53 -35.41 46.74
N ASP A 54 -32.80 -36.23 45.72
CA ASP A 54 -32.04 -36.42 44.49
C ASP A 54 -31.66 -35.06 43.86
N GLY A 55 -30.47 -34.57 44.23
CA GLY A 55 -29.80 -33.49 43.54
C GLY A 55 -29.01 -34.12 42.41
N GLY A 56 -29.54 -34.01 41.19
CA GLY A 56 -28.96 -34.58 39.98
C GLY A 56 -27.44 -34.38 39.94
N LYS A 57 -26.71 -35.49 39.82
CA LYS A 57 -25.29 -35.50 39.48
C LYS A 57 -25.07 -34.60 38.26
N VAL A 58 -24.54 -33.40 38.46
CA VAL A 58 -23.70 -32.78 37.43
C VAL A 58 -22.47 -33.67 37.37
N GLY A 59 -22.51 -34.65 36.46
CA GLY A 59 -21.44 -35.63 36.33
C GLY A 59 -20.12 -34.93 36.07
N THR A 60 -19.09 -35.29 36.84
CA THR A 60 -17.68 -34.92 36.62
C THR A 60 -17.08 -35.60 35.37
N ALA A 61 -17.92 -35.94 34.40
CA ALA A 61 -17.51 -36.64 33.19
C ALA A 61 -16.85 -35.65 32.23
N ALA A 62 -15.67 -35.98 31.73
CA ALA A 62 -14.94 -35.18 30.74
C ALA A 62 -15.83 -34.89 29.51
N SER A 63 -15.62 -33.71 28.91
CA SER A 63 -16.31 -33.32 27.68
C SER A 63 -16.08 -34.34 26.56
N GLN A 64 -17.10 -34.61 25.77
CA GLN A 64 -16.97 -35.45 24.58
C GLN A 64 -16.48 -34.67 23.35
N ALA A 65 -16.43 -33.33 23.43
CA ALA A 65 -15.98 -32.49 22.33
C ALA A 65 -14.49 -32.72 22.05
N VAL A 66 -14.15 -32.86 20.78
CA VAL A 66 -12.77 -33.07 20.32
C VAL A 66 -12.35 -31.88 19.47
N VAL A 67 -11.39 -31.11 19.98
CA VAL A 67 -10.78 -29.99 19.24
C VAL A 67 -9.57 -30.51 18.45
N THR A 68 -9.59 -30.26 17.14
CA THR A 68 -8.47 -30.54 16.24
C THR A 68 -7.89 -29.23 15.74
N ILE A 69 -6.57 -29.08 15.88
CA ILE A 69 -5.81 -27.93 15.35
C ILE A 69 -4.75 -28.48 14.41
N ALA A 70 -4.74 -27.96 13.19
CA ALA A 70 -3.63 -28.06 12.26
C ALA A 70 -3.05 -26.66 12.08
N PRO A 71 -1.72 -26.48 12.04
CA PRO A 71 -0.67 -27.50 12.13
C PRO A 71 -0.52 -28.10 13.56
N LYS A 72 0.32 -29.14 13.69
CA LYS A 72 0.63 -29.76 14.99
C LYS A 72 1.42 -28.79 15.88
N ASP A 73 1.37 -29.02 17.19
CA ASP A 73 2.17 -28.23 18.14
C ASP A 73 3.67 -28.35 17.87
N GLY A 74 4.36 -27.22 17.92
CA GLY A 74 5.77 -27.07 17.57
C GLY A 74 6.09 -27.21 16.08
N ALA A 75 5.09 -27.24 15.18
CA ALA A 75 5.37 -27.32 13.76
C ALA A 75 6.11 -26.08 13.26
N ASP A 76 7.12 -26.30 12.42
CA ASP A 76 7.90 -25.23 11.78
C ASP A 76 7.69 -25.23 10.26
N SER A 77 8.09 -24.14 9.61
CA SER A 77 7.98 -23.96 8.16
C SER A 77 6.54 -24.10 7.62
N VAL A 78 5.56 -23.67 8.41
CA VAL A 78 4.14 -23.75 8.06
C VAL A 78 3.82 -22.73 6.96
N ALA A 79 3.00 -23.13 5.98
CA ALA A 79 2.53 -22.22 4.94
C ALA A 79 1.68 -21.09 5.54
N THR A 80 1.82 -19.89 4.99
CA THR A 80 1.15 -18.67 5.46
C THR A 80 -0.33 -18.63 5.11
N SER A 81 -0.76 -19.39 4.10
CA SER A 81 -2.16 -19.50 3.68
C SER A 81 -2.65 -20.95 3.71
N GLY A 82 -3.88 -21.16 4.18
CA GLY A 82 -4.59 -22.44 4.11
C GLY A 82 -4.09 -23.57 5.05
N ALA A 83 -2.97 -23.39 5.75
CA ALA A 83 -2.42 -24.40 6.64
C ALA A 83 -3.05 -24.43 8.03
N LEU A 84 -3.43 -23.26 8.56
CA LEU A 84 -4.09 -23.15 9.87
C LEU A 84 -5.57 -23.52 9.72
N LYS A 85 -5.97 -24.62 10.36
CA LYS A 85 -7.36 -25.09 10.42
C LYS A 85 -7.67 -25.51 11.84
N VAL A 86 -8.78 -25.01 12.37
CA VAL A 86 -9.29 -25.41 13.69
C VAL A 86 -10.66 -26.02 13.48
N SER A 87 -10.92 -27.19 14.04
CA SER A 87 -12.21 -27.88 13.94
C SER A 87 -12.63 -28.51 15.27
N ALA A 88 -13.94 -28.73 15.41
CA ALA A 88 -14.52 -29.45 16.53
C ALA A 88 -15.38 -30.62 16.04
N ASP A 89 -15.19 -31.79 16.66
CA ASP A 89 -16.04 -32.97 16.50
C ASP A 89 -16.78 -33.24 17.82
N LYS A 90 -17.99 -33.82 17.73
CA LYS A 90 -18.87 -34.11 18.89
C LYS A 90 -19.12 -32.90 19.80
N GLY A 91 -19.05 -31.70 19.22
CA GLY A 91 -19.19 -30.43 19.90
C GLY A 91 -19.10 -29.27 18.92
N LYS A 92 -19.08 -28.05 19.45
CA LYS A 92 -18.99 -26.80 18.68
C LYS A 92 -17.92 -25.90 19.27
N LEU A 93 -17.09 -25.32 18.41
CA LEU A 93 -16.18 -24.25 18.75
C LEU A 93 -16.97 -23.07 19.31
N THR A 94 -16.57 -22.61 20.50
CA THR A 94 -17.13 -21.43 21.15
C THR A 94 -16.12 -20.29 21.23
N GLU A 95 -14.84 -20.62 21.20
CA GLU A 95 -13.75 -19.65 21.23
C GLU A 95 -12.59 -20.16 20.38
N VAL A 96 -12.03 -19.28 19.56
CA VAL A 96 -10.75 -19.50 18.89
C VAL A 96 -9.98 -18.18 18.93
N ALA A 97 -8.84 -18.19 19.61
CA ALA A 97 -7.93 -17.05 19.71
C ALA A 97 -6.59 -17.45 19.08
N VAL A 98 -6.17 -16.67 18.08
CA VAL A 98 -4.89 -16.85 17.41
C VAL A 98 -4.12 -15.55 17.52
N GLN A 99 -2.86 -15.63 17.96
CA GLN A 99 -2.04 -14.44 18.17
C GLN A 99 -0.58 -14.73 17.84
N ASP A 100 0.12 -13.71 17.33
CA ASP A 100 1.56 -13.78 17.13
C ASP A 100 2.33 -13.68 18.47
N ASP A 101 3.65 -13.80 18.41
CA ASP A 101 4.54 -13.70 19.56
C ASP A 101 4.62 -12.30 20.19
N LYS A 102 4.10 -11.27 19.51
CA LYS A 102 3.97 -9.89 20.01
C LYS A 102 2.60 -9.61 20.62
N GLY A 103 1.67 -10.55 20.55
CA GLY A 103 0.30 -10.41 21.07
C GLY A 103 -0.68 -9.78 20.08
N ASN A 104 -0.32 -9.62 18.80
CA ASN A 104 -1.27 -9.18 17.78
C ASN A 104 -2.20 -10.35 17.43
N ALA A 105 -3.51 -10.11 17.53
CA ALA A 105 -4.52 -11.09 17.16
C ALA A 105 -4.60 -11.28 15.64
N VAL A 106 -4.82 -12.53 15.22
CA VAL A 106 -5.19 -12.88 13.85
C VAL A 106 -6.70 -12.95 13.80
N GLU A 107 -7.30 -12.06 13.00
CA GLU A 107 -8.73 -12.11 12.75
C GLU A 107 -9.10 -13.40 12.02
N GLY A 108 -10.18 -14.03 12.47
CA GLY A 108 -10.72 -15.24 11.87
C GLY A 108 -12.19 -15.40 12.21
N LYS A 109 -12.82 -16.40 11.60
CA LYS A 109 -14.26 -16.62 11.71
C LYS A 109 -14.56 -18.07 12.02
N ILE A 110 -15.38 -18.30 13.05
CA ILE A 110 -16.01 -19.60 13.28
C ILE A 110 -17.14 -19.77 12.26
N ALA A 111 -17.12 -20.87 11.52
CA ALA A 111 -18.16 -21.20 10.54
C ALA A 111 -19.53 -21.37 11.20
N ALA A 112 -20.59 -21.14 10.42
CA ALA A 112 -21.95 -21.37 10.88
C ALA A 112 -22.10 -22.83 11.36
N GLY A 113 -22.60 -23.02 12.59
CA GLY A 113 -22.69 -24.34 13.21
C GLY A 113 -21.52 -24.71 14.12
N GLY A 114 -20.43 -23.93 14.14
CA GLY A 114 -19.34 -24.07 15.12
C GLY A 114 -18.37 -25.21 14.84
N THR A 115 -18.36 -25.80 13.64
CA THR A 115 -17.56 -26.99 13.34
C THR A 115 -16.14 -26.67 12.89
N SER A 116 -15.89 -25.46 12.39
CA SER A 116 -14.57 -25.01 11.94
C SER A 116 -14.32 -23.54 12.19
N TRP A 117 -13.05 -23.15 12.20
CA TRP A 117 -12.58 -21.77 12.18
C TRP A 117 -11.42 -21.63 11.19
N GLU A 118 -11.37 -20.50 10.50
CA GLU A 118 -10.29 -20.13 9.59
C GLU A 118 -9.93 -18.64 9.72
N PRO A 119 -8.67 -18.27 9.48
CA PRO A 119 -8.26 -16.87 9.47
C PRO A 119 -8.88 -16.13 8.29
N LEU A 120 -9.22 -14.84 8.47
CA LEU A 120 -9.79 -13.99 7.41
C LEU A 120 -8.74 -13.51 6.39
N ALA A 121 -7.46 -13.65 6.72
CA ALA A 121 -6.34 -13.29 5.88
C ALA A 121 -5.21 -14.31 6.05
N HIS A 122 -4.21 -14.24 5.16
CA HIS A 122 -2.97 -15.00 5.32
C HIS A 122 -2.24 -14.57 6.60
N LEU A 123 -1.41 -15.49 7.12
CA LEU A 123 -0.53 -15.26 8.25
C LEU A 123 0.77 -14.58 7.78
N ALA A 124 1.42 -13.84 8.67
CA ALA A 124 2.74 -13.28 8.42
C ALA A 124 3.80 -14.38 8.30
N ALA A 125 4.84 -14.14 7.51
CA ALA A 125 5.95 -15.08 7.37
C ALA A 125 6.91 -14.99 8.58
N ALA A 126 7.73 -16.02 8.77
CA ALA A 126 8.75 -16.10 9.82
C ALA A 126 8.22 -15.75 11.23
N THR A 127 6.96 -16.07 11.50
CA THR A 127 6.24 -15.64 12.69
C THR A 127 5.76 -16.85 13.49
N LYS A 128 5.99 -16.81 14.80
CA LYS A 128 5.46 -17.81 15.73
C LYS A 128 4.06 -17.43 16.18
N TYR A 129 3.13 -18.36 16.05
CA TYR A 129 1.73 -18.20 16.47
C TYR A 129 1.41 -19.10 17.65
N LYS A 130 0.50 -18.61 18.50
CA LYS A 130 -0.19 -19.37 19.53
C LYS A 130 -1.66 -19.44 19.17
N VAL A 131 -2.24 -20.64 19.25
CA VAL A 131 -3.64 -20.93 18.99
C VAL A 131 -4.23 -21.49 20.27
N HIS A 132 -5.29 -20.87 20.75
CA HIS A 132 -6.15 -21.37 21.81
C HIS A 132 -7.53 -21.63 21.22
N ALA A 133 -8.07 -22.84 21.39
CA ALA A 133 -9.39 -23.18 20.89
C ALA A 133 -10.19 -23.95 21.95
N VAL A 134 -11.46 -23.57 22.11
CA VAL A 134 -12.40 -24.17 23.06
C VAL A 134 -13.63 -24.64 22.30
N ALA A 135 -14.07 -25.87 22.57
CA ALA A 135 -15.33 -26.42 22.12
C ALA A 135 -16.19 -26.90 23.28
N LYS A 136 -17.51 -26.87 23.08
CA LYS A 136 -18.51 -27.42 24.01
C LYS A 136 -19.25 -28.61 23.39
N ASP A 137 -19.47 -29.64 24.18
CA ASP A 137 -20.34 -30.77 23.79
C ASP A 137 -21.83 -30.44 23.99
N ALA A 138 -22.70 -31.41 23.72
CA ALA A 138 -24.16 -31.24 23.82
C ALA A 138 -24.62 -30.96 25.27
N GLU A 139 -23.86 -31.41 26.27
CA GLU A 139 -24.11 -31.17 27.69
C GLU A 139 -23.47 -29.86 28.20
N GLY A 140 -22.85 -29.08 27.31
CA GLY A 140 -22.24 -27.79 27.62
C GLY A 140 -20.85 -27.87 28.27
N ARG A 141 -20.22 -29.06 28.29
CA ARG A 141 -18.90 -29.28 28.89
C ARG A 141 -17.79 -28.87 27.93
N GLU A 142 -16.77 -28.21 28.46
CA GLU A 142 -15.68 -27.64 27.67
C GLU A 142 -14.54 -28.63 27.42
N SER A 143 -13.96 -28.51 26.22
CA SER A 143 -12.73 -29.16 25.77
C SER A 143 -11.87 -28.08 25.15
N ALA A 144 -10.66 -27.88 25.67
CA ALA A 144 -9.74 -26.85 25.20
C ALA A 144 -8.47 -27.47 24.64
N LYS A 145 -7.88 -26.81 23.65
CA LYS A 145 -6.60 -27.21 23.07
C LYS A 145 -5.76 -25.99 22.73
N ASP A 146 -4.49 -26.08 23.11
CA ASP A 146 -3.47 -25.11 22.78
C ASP A 146 -2.46 -25.71 21.81
N THR A 147 -2.04 -24.90 20.85
CA THR A 147 -1.02 -25.26 19.85
C THR A 147 -0.15 -24.05 19.58
N THR A 148 1.13 -24.29 19.34
CA THR A 148 2.05 -23.30 18.78
C THR A 148 2.65 -23.79 17.47
N PHE A 149 2.96 -22.87 16.56
CA PHE A 149 3.66 -23.20 15.32
C PHE A 149 4.38 -21.97 14.76
N THR A 150 5.33 -22.20 13.85
CA THR A 150 6.12 -21.15 13.18
C THR A 150 5.88 -21.20 11.67
N THR A 151 5.54 -20.06 11.08
CA THR A 151 5.42 -19.95 9.61
C THR A 151 6.78 -20.00 8.92
N LEU A 152 6.77 -20.34 7.63
CA LEU A 152 7.98 -20.42 6.81
C LEU A 152 8.81 -19.14 6.83
N VAL A 153 10.13 -19.29 6.68
CA VAL A 153 11.06 -18.18 6.47
C VAL A 153 11.29 -18.04 4.96
N PRO A 154 10.88 -16.93 4.33
CA PRO A 154 11.01 -16.76 2.89
C PRO A 154 12.49 -16.67 2.48
N LYS A 155 12.92 -17.52 1.55
CA LYS A 155 14.26 -17.44 0.92
C LYS A 155 14.35 -16.29 -0.08
N ASN A 156 13.24 -15.94 -0.71
CA ASN A 156 13.13 -14.89 -1.70
C ASN A 156 11.94 -13.99 -1.37
N THR A 157 12.08 -12.68 -1.62
CA THR A 157 11.03 -11.73 -1.25
C THR A 157 10.78 -10.65 -2.29
N PHE A 158 9.62 -10.01 -2.20
CA PHE A 158 9.28 -8.79 -2.91
C PHE A 158 8.72 -7.73 -1.96
N VAL A 159 8.76 -6.47 -2.40
CA VAL A 159 8.09 -5.35 -1.76
C VAL A 159 7.37 -4.52 -2.82
N GLY A 160 6.40 -3.71 -2.41
CA GLY A 160 5.73 -2.74 -3.26
C GLY A 160 6.20 -1.33 -2.95
N HIS A 161 6.79 -0.65 -3.93
CA HIS A 161 7.01 0.79 -3.92
C HIS A 161 5.70 1.48 -4.27
N TYR A 162 5.20 2.32 -3.37
CA TYR A 162 3.88 2.92 -3.53
C TYR A 162 3.96 4.44 -3.65
N THR A 163 2.99 5.00 -4.35
CA THR A 163 2.67 6.41 -4.36
C THR A 163 1.14 6.55 -4.32
N PRO A 164 0.57 7.53 -3.61
CA PRO A 164 1.23 8.60 -2.84
C PRO A 164 1.93 8.14 -1.55
N GLU A 165 2.82 8.99 -1.02
CA GLU A 165 3.48 8.76 0.26
C GLU A 165 2.56 9.08 1.46
N ASP A 166 2.89 8.51 2.62
CA ASP A 166 2.14 8.72 3.85
C ASP A 166 2.15 10.19 4.29
N GLY A 167 1.00 10.71 4.71
CA GLY A 167 0.79 12.09 5.08
C GLY A 167 0.78 13.10 3.92
N SER A 168 0.98 12.66 2.67
CA SER A 168 1.04 13.57 1.52
C SER A 168 -0.32 14.17 1.16
N THR A 169 -0.28 15.32 0.47
CA THR A 169 -1.46 15.91 -0.19
C THR A 169 -1.24 15.95 -1.69
N VAL A 170 -2.15 15.36 -2.45
CA VAL A 170 -2.03 15.19 -3.92
C VAL A 170 -3.28 15.69 -4.64
N GLY A 171 -3.16 15.98 -5.94
CA GLY A 171 -4.27 16.41 -6.78
C GLY A 171 -5.27 15.29 -7.10
N VAL A 172 -6.41 15.69 -7.63
CA VAL A 172 -7.59 14.83 -7.86
C VAL A 172 -7.38 13.71 -8.89
N GLY A 173 -6.33 13.77 -9.69
CA GLY A 173 -5.99 12.74 -10.67
C GLY A 173 -5.06 11.66 -10.15
N MET A 174 -4.57 11.75 -8.92
CA MET A 174 -3.55 10.82 -8.41
C MET A 174 -4.12 9.42 -8.15
N PRO A 175 -3.71 8.35 -8.87
CA PRO A 175 -4.05 6.99 -8.46
C PRO A 175 -3.22 6.58 -7.25
N VAL A 176 -3.65 5.52 -6.55
CA VAL A 176 -2.71 4.73 -5.73
C VAL A 176 -1.99 3.80 -6.67
N SER A 177 -0.68 3.89 -6.79
CA SER A 177 0.12 3.04 -7.67
C SER A 177 1.15 2.27 -6.86
N ILE A 178 1.27 0.97 -7.12
CA ILE A 178 2.18 0.07 -6.42
C ILE A 178 3.03 -0.66 -7.46
N ASN A 179 4.33 -0.37 -7.48
CA ASN A 179 5.33 -1.06 -8.29
C ASN A 179 6.07 -2.12 -7.46
N PHE A 180 5.95 -3.38 -7.85
CA PHE A 180 6.58 -4.50 -7.18
C PHE A 180 8.03 -4.70 -7.65
N THR A 181 8.93 -5.00 -6.72
CA THR A 181 10.34 -5.26 -7.04
C THR A 181 10.57 -6.55 -7.84
N ARG A 182 9.54 -7.39 -7.97
CA ARG A 182 9.54 -8.63 -8.74
C ARG A 182 8.16 -8.81 -9.37
N GLY A 183 8.12 -9.26 -10.62
CA GLY A 183 6.86 -9.57 -11.30
C GLY A 183 6.07 -10.66 -10.55
N ILE A 184 4.78 -10.41 -10.39
CA ILE A 184 3.78 -11.20 -9.67
C ILE A 184 3.13 -12.21 -10.63
N THR A 185 2.99 -13.45 -10.20
CA THR A 185 2.30 -14.50 -10.98
C THR A 185 1.03 -15.01 -10.31
N ASN A 186 0.74 -14.52 -9.09
CA ASN A 186 -0.50 -14.73 -8.36
C ASN A 186 -1.12 -13.35 -8.02
N PRO A 187 -1.71 -12.66 -9.01
CA PRO A 187 -2.23 -11.31 -8.81
C PRO A 187 -3.36 -11.26 -7.76
N GLU A 188 -4.26 -12.24 -7.77
CA GLU A 188 -5.39 -12.31 -6.85
C GLU A 188 -4.95 -12.34 -5.36
N ALA A 189 -3.93 -13.13 -5.03
CA ALA A 189 -3.41 -13.17 -3.66
C ALA A 189 -2.80 -11.83 -3.22
N VAL A 190 -2.16 -11.10 -4.14
CA VAL A 190 -1.57 -9.78 -3.87
C VAL A 190 -2.64 -8.69 -3.79
N GLU A 191 -3.64 -8.71 -4.67
CA GLU A 191 -4.76 -7.77 -4.65
C GLU A 191 -5.59 -7.92 -3.37
N ASN A 192 -5.95 -9.15 -2.98
CA ASN A 192 -6.72 -9.41 -1.76
C ASN A 192 -5.99 -8.98 -0.48
N ALA A 193 -4.67 -8.87 -0.56
CA ALA A 193 -3.81 -8.39 0.51
C ALA A 193 -3.68 -6.85 0.56
N ILE A 194 -4.23 -6.13 -0.41
CA ILE A 194 -4.19 -4.68 -0.51
C ILE A 194 -5.60 -4.13 -0.40
N LYS A 195 -5.83 -3.23 0.55
CA LYS A 195 -7.12 -2.57 0.73
C LYS A 195 -6.98 -1.08 0.59
N VAL A 196 -7.71 -0.49 -0.37
CA VAL A 196 -7.80 0.96 -0.55
C VAL A 196 -9.20 1.41 -0.14
N THR A 197 -9.29 2.35 0.79
CA THR A 197 -10.56 2.92 1.26
C THR A 197 -10.50 4.43 1.21
N ALA A 198 -11.66 5.06 1.00
CA ALA A 198 -11.78 6.51 0.89
C ALA A 198 -12.87 7.06 1.81
N GLU A 199 -12.67 8.29 2.28
CA GLU A 199 -13.64 9.06 3.05
C GLU A 199 -13.76 10.48 2.45
N PRO A 200 -14.92 10.89 1.91
CA PRO A 200 -16.16 10.12 1.75
C PRO A 200 -15.99 8.85 0.89
N SER A 201 -16.84 7.85 1.15
CA SER A 201 -16.76 6.55 0.46
C SER A 201 -17.04 6.68 -1.03
N VAL A 202 -16.17 6.06 -1.83
CA VAL A 202 -16.32 5.88 -3.28
C VAL A 202 -15.76 4.50 -3.65
N PRO A 203 -16.35 3.77 -4.60
CA PRO A 203 -15.76 2.54 -5.12
C PRO A 203 -14.37 2.81 -5.70
N VAL A 204 -13.41 1.95 -5.37
CA VAL A 204 -12.03 2.03 -5.83
C VAL A 204 -11.65 0.64 -6.31
N GLU A 205 -11.24 0.55 -7.57
CA GLU A 205 -10.90 -0.73 -8.21
C GLU A 205 -9.43 -0.75 -8.62
N GLY A 206 -8.82 -1.93 -8.51
CA GLY A 206 -7.45 -2.20 -8.94
C GLY A 206 -7.38 -2.55 -10.42
N HIS A 207 -6.26 -2.22 -11.06
CA HIS A 207 -5.94 -2.65 -12.41
C HIS A 207 -4.45 -2.94 -12.55
N TRP A 208 -4.11 -4.11 -13.10
CA TRP A 208 -2.72 -4.49 -13.36
C TRP A 208 -2.22 -3.92 -14.68
N PHE A 209 -1.05 -3.28 -14.62
CA PHE A 209 -0.25 -2.99 -15.78
C PHE A 209 0.92 -3.97 -15.83
N GLY A 210 0.85 -4.91 -16.76
CA GLY A 210 1.79 -6.03 -16.79
C GLY A 210 1.64 -6.89 -15.52
N ASN A 211 2.77 -7.27 -14.93
CA ASN A 211 2.78 -8.08 -13.71
C ASN A 211 3.56 -7.44 -12.56
N ASP A 212 3.99 -6.20 -12.73
CA ASP A 212 4.85 -5.48 -11.80
C ASP A 212 4.23 -4.19 -11.28
N ARG A 213 3.09 -3.74 -11.84
CA ARG A 213 2.38 -2.55 -11.36
C ARG A 213 0.89 -2.81 -11.17
N LEU A 214 0.38 -2.44 -10.00
CA LEU A 214 -1.04 -2.43 -9.67
C LEU A 214 -1.45 -1.00 -9.30
N ASP A 215 -2.40 -0.44 -10.05
CA ASP A 215 -2.92 0.89 -9.82
C ASP A 215 -4.38 0.80 -9.31
N PHE A 216 -4.76 1.65 -8.38
CA PHE A 216 -6.13 1.78 -7.88
C PHE A 216 -6.65 3.20 -8.09
N ARG A 217 -7.90 3.30 -8.56
CA ARG A 217 -8.62 4.58 -8.67
C ARG A 217 -10.13 4.38 -8.66
N PRO A 218 -10.91 5.42 -8.34
CA PRO A 218 -12.33 5.48 -8.66
C PRO A 218 -12.59 5.71 -10.15
N GLU A 219 -13.86 5.57 -10.54
CA GLU A 219 -14.30 5.79 -11.93
C GLU A 219 -13.99 7.21 -12.42
N LYS A 220 -14.26 8.20 -11.58
CA LYS A 220 -14.07 9.64 -11.84
C LYS A 220 -12.89 10.15 -11.01
N TYR A 221 -12.36 11.33 -11.32
CA TYR A 221 -11.37 11.96 -10.44
C TYR A 221 -11.86 12.04 -9.00
N TRP A 222 -10.92 11.92 -8.07
CA TRP A 222 -11.21 12.00 -6.65
C TRP A 222 -11.89 13.32 -6.29
N ALA A 223 -12.82 13.28 -5.33
CA ALA A 223 -13.37 14.49 -4.76
C ALA A 223 -12.30 15.22 -3.92
N ALA A 224 -12.29 16.55 -3.99
CA ALA A 224 -11.39 17.35 -3.17
C ALA A 224 -11.69 17.16 -1.67
N GLY A 225 -10.65 17.04 -0.85
CA GLY A 225 -10.75 16.78 0.58
C GLY A 225 -10.89 15.30 0.96
N THR A 226 -11.02 14.38 0.00
CA THR A 226 -11.09 12.94 0.29
C THR A 226 -9.82 12.47 1.01
N LYS A 227 -9.99 11.73 2.11
CA LYS A 227 -8.90 11.00 2.76
C LYS A 227 -8.86 9.59 2.21
N VAL A 228 -7.70 9.15 1.73
CA VAL A 228 -7.50 7.80 1.21
C VAL A 228 -6.57 7.05 2.15
N THR A 229 -6.96 5.84 2.53
CA THR A 229 -6.17 4.91 3.33
C THR A 229 -5.84 3.69 2.50
N VAL A 230 -4.56 3.33 2.43
CA VAL A 230 -4.03 2.14 1.77
C VAL A 230 -3.46 1.22 2.83
N LYS A 231 -4.05 0.05 3.01
CA LYS A 231 -3.50 -1.02 3.84
C LYS A 231 -2.81 -2.04 2.94
N LEU A 232 -1.49 -2.14 3.07
CA LEU A 232 -0.66 -3.16 2.44
C LEU A 232 -0.44 -4.26 3.47
N ASN A 233 -1.06 -5.42 3.30
CA ASN A 233 -0.83 -6.60 4.12
C ASN A 233 -0.10 -7.65 3.28
N LEU A 234 1.12 -7.35 2.81
CA LEU A 234 1.85 -8.24 1.89
C LEU A 234 2.75 -9.26 2.60
N ASP A 235 3.00 -9.09 3.91
CA ASP A 235 3.86 -10.00 4.65
C ASP A 235 3.26 -11.40 4.71
N GLY A 236 3.96 -12.38 4.13
CA GLY A 236 3.46 -13.76 4.03
C GLY A 236 2.60 -14.03 2.80
N VAL A 237 2.33 -13.06 1.94
CA VAL A 237 1.67 -13.29 0.65
C VAL A 237 2.65 -13.91 -0.34
N GLU A 238 2.30 -15.06 -0.92
CA GLU A 238 3.04 -15.65 -2.03
C GLU A 238 2.62 -15.03 -3.36
N GLY A 239 3.36 -13.99 -3.80
CA GLY A 239 3.08 -13.32 -5.07
C GLY A 239 3.54 -14.14 -6.30
N ARG A 240 4.44 -15.11 -6.09
CA ARG A 240 4.90 -16.09 -7.10
C ARG A 240 5.58 -17.27 -6.39
N PRO A 241 5.74 -18.44 -7.05
CA PRO A 241 6.28 -19.63 -6.41
C PRO A 241 7.58 -19.38 -5.63
N GLY A 242 7.53 -19.60 -4.32
CA GLY A 242 8.66 -19.46 -3.39
C GLY A 242 9.12 -18.03 -3.10
N VAL A 243 8.34 -17.01 -3.47
CA VAL A 243 8.67 -15.60 -3.24
C VAL A 243 7.53 -14.91 -2.52
N TYR A 244 7.83 -14.42 -1.32
CA TYR A 244 6.83 -13.85 -0.42
C TYR A 244 6.99 -12.35 -0.23
N GLY A 245 5.89 -11.65 0.01
CA GLY A 245 5.95 -10.27 0.45
C GLY A 245 6.50 -10.17 1.88
N LYS A 246 7.05 -9.01 2.22
CA LYS A 246 7.65 -8.69 3.53
C LYS A 246 7.08 -7.41 4.17
N GLN A 247 6.02 -6.87 3.59
CA GLN A 247 5.58 -5.51 3.85
C GLN A 247 4.17 -5.49 4.42
N ALA A 248 4.05 -5.15 5.70
CA ALA A 248 2.80 -4.77 6.33
C ALA A 248 2.84 -3.27 6.67
N LYS A 249 2.00 -2.45 6.04
CA LYS A 249 1.96 -0.99 6.22
C LYS A 249 0.55 -0.43 6.05
N THR A 250 0.24 0.62 6.80
CA THR A 250 -0.91 1.49 6.52
C THR A 250 -0.38 2.86 6.12
N VAL A 251 -0.93 3.41 5.04
CA VAL A 251 -0.55 4.69 4.46
C VAL A 251 -1.82 5.52 4.29
N THR A 252 -1.78 6.78 4.70
CA THR A 252 -2.92 7.68 4.55
C THR A 252 -2.47 8.96 3.86
N PHE A 253 -3.22 9.40 2.87
CA PHE A 253 -2.98 10.66 2.17
C PHE A 253 -4.28 11.42 1.93
N THR A 254 -4.16 12.70 1.59
CA THR A 254 -5.30 13.59 1.36
C THR A 254 -5.35 14.04 -0.09
N ILE A 255 -6.55 14.02 -0.67
CA ILE A 255 -6.83 14.66 -1.96
C ILE A 255 -7.02 16.15 -1.70
N GLY A 256 -6.19 16.97 -2.32
CA GLY A 256 -6.23 18.42 -2.24
C GLY A 256 -7.33 19.03 -3.10
N ARG A 257 -7.12 20.28 -3.52
CA ARG A 257 -8.01 21.01 -4.43
C ARG A 257 -8.13 20.31 -5.80
N SER A 258 -9.21 20.61 -6.52
CA SER A 258 -9.33 20.18 -7.92
C SER A 258 -8.58 21.15 -8.83
N GLN A 259 -7.67 20.65 -9.64
CA GLN A 259 -7.03 21.44 -10.69
C GLN A 259 -6.82 20.61 -11.96
N VAL A 260 -7.36 21.12 -13.07
CA VAL A 260 -7.23 20.55 -14.41
C VAL A 260 -6.72 21.62 -15.35
N SER A 261 -5.61 21.35 -16.03
CA SER A 261 -4.98 22.26 -16.99
C SER A 261 -5.15 21.73 -18.40
N THR A 262 -5.98 22.38 -19.21
CA THR A 262 -6.27 21.93 -20.58
C THR A 262 -5.38 22.66 -21.58
N VAL A 263 -4.44 21.93 -22.16
CA VAL A 263 -3.59 22.34 -23.28
C VAL A 263 -4.33 22.08 -24.59
N ASP A 264 -4.51 23.12 -25.39
CA ASP A 264 -4.99 23.02 -26.76
C ASP A 264 -3.83 23.26 -27.72
N ALA A 265 -3.34 22.18 -28.33
CA ALA A 265 -2.17 22.23 -29.19
C ALA A 265 -2.44 22.95 -30.53
N LYS A 266 -3.70 23.13 -30.93
CA LYS A 266 -4.09 23.82 -32.17
C LYS A 266 -4.07 25.34 -31.99
N VAL A 267 -4.50 25.84 -30.85
CA VAL A 267 -4.53 27.29 -30.55
C VAL A 267 -3.41 27.74 -29.61
N HIS A 268 -2.47 26.84 -29.29
CA HIS A 268 -1.24 27.11 -28.53
C HIS A 268 -1.48 27.76 -27.16
N THR A 269 -2.56 27.38 -26.47
CA THR A 269 -2.86 27.90 -25.13
C THR A 269 -3.19 26.79 -24.14
N MET A 270 -2.94 27.08 -22.87
CA MET A 270 -3.35 26.25 -21.75
C MET A 270 -4.31 27.03 -20.84
N LYS A 271 -5.48 26.45 -20.56
CA LYS A 271 -6.43 26.99 -19.58
C LYS A 271 -6.32 26.19 -18.29
N VAL A 272 -5.97 26.86 -17.20
CA VAL A 272 -5.89 26.26 -15.85
C VAL A 272 -7.21 26.51 -15.15
N VAL A 273 -7.93 25.44 -14.86
CA VAL A 273 -9.19 25.45 -14.13
C VAL A 273 -8.93 24.88 -12.74
N ARG A 274 -9.29 25.65 -11.72
CA ARG A 274 -9.19 25.25 -10.32
C ARG A 274 -10.55 25.38 -9.68
N ASP A 275 -11.03 24.31 -9.05
CA ASP A 275 -12.34 24.26 -8.39
C ASP A 275 -13.47 24.78 -9.29
N GLY A 276 -13.44 24.37 -10.57
CA GLY A 276 -14.43 24.76 -11.58
C GLY A 276 -14.26 26.16 -12.19
N LYS A 277 -13.29 26.96 -11.75
CA LYS A 277 -13.06 28.34 -12.23
C LYS A 277 -11.77 28.46 -13.01
N VAL A 278 -11.78 29.19 -14.12
CA VAL A 278 -10.55 29.52 -14.85
C VAL A 278 -9.72 30.50 -14.02
N VAL A 279 -8.54 30.08 -13.60
CA VAL A 279 -7.63 30.92 -12.79
C VAL A 279 -6.47 31.49 -13.61
N LYS A 280 -6.17 30.88 -14.77
CA LYS A 280 -5.13 31.36 -15.68
C LYS A 280 -5.33 30.84 -17.09
N THR A 281 -4.98 31.66 -18.07
CA THR A 281 -4.71 31.22 -19.45
C THR A 281 -3.25 31.52 -19.76
N ILE A 282 -2.50 30.53 -20.23
CA ILE A 282 -1.06 30.62 -20.47
C ILE A 282 -0.77 30.31 -21.94
N PRO A 283 -0.06 31.18 -22.68
CA PRO A 283 0.49 30.85 -23.99
C PRO A 283 1.53 29.74 -23.87
N ILE A 284 1.43 28.72 -24.71
CA ILE A 284 2.30 27.54 -24.68
C ILE A 284 2.94 27.29 -26.04
N THR A 285 3.90 26.38 -26.07
CA THR A 285 4.32 25.66 -27.28
C THR A 285 4.23 24.17 -27.02
N ALA A 286 3.70 23.38 -27.96
CA ALA A 286 3.62 21.92 -27.86
C ALA A 286 4.62 21.25 -28.82
N GLY A 287 4.46 19.94 -29.09
CA GLY A 287 5.29 19.16 -29.99
C GLY A 287 5.20 19.58 -31.46
N ALA A 288 6.35 19.68 -32.12
CA ALA A 288 6.47 20.02 -33.54
C ALA A 288 5.78 18.96 -34.43
N PRO A 289 5.54 19.21 -35.73
CA PRO A 289 4.87 18.25 -36.62
C PRO A 289 5.53 16.87 -36.70
N SER A 290 6.86 16.78 -36.53
CA SER A 290 7.61 15.52 -36.52
C SER A 290 7.72 14.86 -35.14
N THR A 291 7.38 15.58 -34.07
CA THR A 291 7.56 15.17 -32.67
C THR A 291 6.39 15.70 -31.83
N THR A 292 5.19 15.28 -32.24
CA THR A 292 3.93 15.78 -31.70
C THR A 292 3.76 15.40 -30.22
N THR A 293 2.92 16.14 -29.50
CA THR A 293 2.60 15.83 -28.09
C THR A 293 1.43 14.87 -28.03
N TYR A 294 1.48 13.83 -27.20
CA TYR A 294 0.32 12.95 -27.00
C TYR A 294 -0.94 13.71 -26.62
N ASN A 295 -2.08 13.27 -27.13
CA ASN A 295 -3.38 13.67 -26.58
C ASN A 295 -3.68 12.88 -25.30
N GLY A 296 -4.60 13.38 -24.49
CA GLY A 296 -5.16 12.64 -23.35
C GLY A 296 -4.94 13.31 -22.00
N GLN A 297 -5.31 12.58 -20.96
CA GLN A 297 -5.30 13.02 -19.56
C GLN A 297 -4.01 12.54 -18.91
N MET A 298 -3.15 13.46 -18.49
CA MET A 298 -1.86 13.14 -17.91
C MET A 298 -1.74 13.67 -16.49
N VAL A 299 -1.29 12.82 -15.58
CA VAL A 299 -1.16 13.17 -14.16
C VAL A 299 0.26 13.66 -13.89
N ILE A 300 0.39 14.79 -13.19
CA ILE A 300 1.70 15.28 -12.73
C ILE A 300 2.24 14.30 -11.70
N SER A 301 3.25 13.51 -12.07
CA SER A 301 3.84 12.50 -11.17
C SER A 301 5.03 13.02 -10.38
N GLU A 302 5.80 13.96 -10.95
CA GLU A 302 7.00 14.52 -10.34
C GLU A 302 7.14 16.00 -10.65
N LYS A 303 7.86 16.72 -9.77
CA LYS A 303 8.14 18.14 -9.94
C LYS A 303 9.62 18.43 -9.62
N TYR A 304 10.31 19.09 -10.55
CA TYR A 304 11.68 19.51 -10.40
C TYR A 304 11.80 21.01 -10.68
N LYS A 305 12.36 21.77 -9.73
CA LYS A 305 12.63 23.19 -9.96
C LYS A 305 13.62 23.38 -11.11
N VAL A 306 14.63 22.52 -11.19
CA VAL A 306 15.57 22.41 -12.31
C VAL A 306 15.90 20.94 -12.49
N THR A 307 15.92 20.45 -13.73
CA THR A 307 16.35 19.09 -14.05
C THR A 307 17.06 19.02 -15.40
N ARG A 308 17.84 17.95 -15.62
CA ARG A 308 18.43 17.65 -16.92
C ARG A 308 17.45 16.83 -17.75
N MET A 309 17.17 17.27 -18.98
CA MET A 309 16.41 16.49 -19.95
C MET A 309 17.32 16.06 -21.10
N ASN A 310 17.39 14.75 -21.33
CA ASN A 310 18.28 14.12 -22.31
C ASN A 310 17.47 13.23 -23.26
N GLY A 311 17.46 13.56 -24.54
CA GLY A 311 16.74 12.83 -25.59
C GLY A 311 17.12 11.35 -25.68
N ALA A 312 18.34 10.99 -25.28
CA ALA A 312 18.83 9.61 -25.35
C ALA A 312 18.09 8.69 -24.37
N THR A 313 17.52 9.25 -23.31
CA THR A 313 16.76 8.49 -22.30
C THR A 313 15.33 8.16 -22.73
N VAL A 314 14.85 8.79 -23.80
CA VAL A 314 13.44 8.75 -24.23
C VAL A 314 13.28 8.47 -25.73
N GLY A 315 14.34 7.99 -26.38
CA GLY A 315 14.29 7.53 -27.78
C GLY A 315 14.56 8.59 -28.85
N PHE A 316 14.97 9.81 -28.48
CA PHE A 316 15.38 10.87 -29.40
C PHE A 316 16.91 10.96 -29.58
N GLY A 317 17.67 9.98 -29.09
CA GLY A 317 19.13 9.96 -29.22
C GLY A 317 19.79 11.26 -28.73
N GLY A 318 20.74 11.79 -29.50
CA GLY A 318 21.44 13.03 -29.15
C GLY A 318 20.74 14.33 -29.54
N GLU A 319 19.46 14.30 -29.97
CA GLU A 319 18.76 15.49 -30.50
C GLU A 319 18.69 16.64 -29.50
N TYR A 320 18.67 16.35 -28.19
CA TYR A 320 18.80 17.35 -27.15
C TYR A 320 19.43 16.80 -25.88
N ASP A 321 20.17 17.65 -25.17
CA ASP A 321 20.71 17.40 -23.83
C ASP A 321 20.79 18.73 -23.08
N ILE A 322 19.72 19.09 -22.38
CA ILE A 322 19.57 20.37 -21.69
C ILE A 322 19.76 20.14 -20.20
N LYS A 323 20.83 20.68 -19.63
CA LYS A 323 21.27 20.39 -18.24
C LYS A 323 20.39 21.02 -17.17
N ASP A 324 19.68 22.09 -17.50
CA ASP A 324 19.06 23.00 -16.55
C ASP A 324 17.65 23.43 -16.98
N VAL A 325 16.82 22.47 -17.40
CA VAL A 325 15.41 22.73 -17.73
C VAL A 325 14.66 23.17 -16.47
N PRO A 326 14.14 24.41 -16.44
CA PRO A 326 13.48 24.96 -15.26
C PRO A 326 12.02 24.49 -15.13
N HIS A 327 11.52 24.48 -13.89
CA HIS A 327 10.11 24.30 -13.54
C HIS A 327 9.43 23.10 -14.24
N ALA A 328 10.13 21.96 -14.25
CA ALA A 328 9.70 20.76 -14.95
C ALA A 328 8.71 19.94 -14.10
N MET A 329 7.63 19.50 -14.73
CA MET A 329 6.61 18.62 -14.15
C MET A 329 6.40 17.43 -15.08
N ARG A 330 6.66 16.21 -14.58
CA ARG A 330 6.57 14.98 -15.40
C ARG A 330 5.12 14.59 -15.60
N LEU A 331 4.78 14.24 -16.85
CA LEU A 331 3.43 13.82 -17.26
C LEU A 331 3.40 12.37 -17.79
N SER A 332 4.54 11.83 -18.23
CA SER A 332 4.63 10.45 -18.72
C SER A 332 5.99 9.82 -18.41
N THR A 333 6.04 8.48 -18.37
CA THR A 333 7.31 7.75 -18.23
C THR A 333 8.13 7.79 -19.51
N SER A 334 7.47 7.91 -20.67
CA SER A 334 8.12 8.07 -21.97
C SER A 334 8.72 9.47 -22.22
N GLY A 335 8.67 10.39 -21.25
CA GLY A 335 9.43 11.65 -21.32
C GLY A 335 8.63 12.91 -21.64
N THR A 336 7.30 12.89 -21.58
CA THR A 336 6.49 14.11 -21.70
C THR A 336 6.55 14.91 -20.40
N PHE A 337 6.94 16.18 -20.51
CA PHE A 337 6.93 17.15 -19.42
C PHE A 337 6.15 18.40 -19.79
N MET A 338 5.62 19.07 -18.77
CA MET A 338 5.38 20.51 -18.82
C MET A 338 6.54 21.22 -18.15
N HIS A 339 7.17 22.17 -18.82
CA HIS A 339 8.38 22.80 -18.27
C HIS A 339 8.58 24.23 -18.78
N GLY A 340 9.45 24.95 -18.08
CA GLY A 340 9.93 26.24 -18.54
C GLY A 340 10.92 26.11 -19.69
N ASN A 341 10.79 26.99 -20.68
CA ASN A 341 11.60 27.03 -21.89
C ASN A 341 12.17 28.44 -22.03
N TYR A 342 13.49 28.55 -21.83
CA TYR A 342 14.23 29.80 -21.96
C TYR A 342 14.93 29.95 -23.32
N TRP A 343 14.96 28.89 -24.14
CA TRP A 343 15.68 28.86 -25.41
C TRP A 343 14.80 29.22 -26.60
N ALA A 344 13.49 28.99 -26.50
CA ALA A 344 12.53 29.45 -27.50
C ALA A 344 12.34 30.97 -27.41
N SER A 345 12.20 31.60 -28.57
CA SER A 345 11.89 33.03 -28.65
C SER A 345 10.55 33.35 -27.99
N ARG A 346 10.38 34.57 -27.47
CA ARG A 346 9.13 34.98 -26.82
C ARG A 346 7.90 34.89 -27.73
N GLY A 347 8.07 35.10 -29.04
CA GLY A 347 6.99 35.02 -30.04
C GLY A 347 6.55 33.58 -30.37
N THR A 348 7.27 32.56 -29.90
CA THR A 348 6.89 31.16 -30.12
C THR A 348 5.68 30.75 -29.29
N PHE A 349 5.60 31.23 -28.04
CA PHE A 349 4.54 30.85 -27.10
C PHE A 349 3.21 31.49 -27.50
N GLY A 350 2.18 30.68 -27.73
CA GLY A 350 0.90 31.14 -28.25
C GLY A 350 0.82 31.20 -29.78
N SER A 351 1.85 30.75 -30.50
CA SER A 351 1.88 30.88 -31.97
C SER A 351 2.40 29.66 -32.72
N ALA A 352 3.27 28.84 -32.13
CA ALA A 352 3.81 27.67 -32.82
C ALA A 352 4.13 26.51 -31.86
N ASN A 353 4.13 25.29 -32.39
CA ASN A 353 4.60 24.10 -31.70
C ASN A 353 5.99 23.71 -32.20
N VAL A 354 6.98 23.68 -31.29
CA VAL A 354 8.40 23.51 -31.66
C VAL A 354 9.16 22.51 -30.78
N SER A 355 8.50 21.87 -29.81
CA SER A 355 9.17 20.96 -28.87
C SER A 355 9.24 19.51 -29.39
N HIS A 356 9.94 18.65 -28.67
CA HIS A 356 9.98 17.19 -28.90
C HIS A 356 8.89 16.46 -28.08
N GLY A 357 7.66 16.97 -28.14
CA GLY A 357 6.50 16.39 -27.45
C GLY A 357 6.19 16.98 -26.06
N CYS A 358 7.04 17.85 -25.51
CA CYS A 358 6.76 18.54 -24.24
C CYS A 358 5.76 19.72 -24.39
N VAL A 359 5.21 20.18 -23.26
CA VAL A 359 4.47 21.44 -23.18
C VAL A 359 5.40 22.52 -22.61
N GLY A 360 5.90 23.39 -23.49
CA GLY A 360 6.80 24.47 -23.14
C GLY A 360 6.07 25.73 -22.69
N LEU A 361 6.50 26.30 -21.57
CA LEU A 361 6.05 27.57 -21.00
C LEU A 361 7.20 28.58 -21.02
N ARG A 362 6.92 29.86 -21.22
CA ARG A 362 7.97 30.89 -21.18
C ARG A 362 8.65 30.90 -19.82
N ASP A 363 9.97 30.88 -19.80
CA ASP A 363 10.77 30.94 -18.57
C ASP A 363 12.15 31.58 -18.77
N VAL A 364 12.95 31.63 -17.70
CA VAL A 364 14.36 32.03 -17.70
C VAL A 364 15.27 30.87 -17.31
N ARG A 365 16.52 30.91 -17.77
CA ARG A 365 17.53 29.90 -17.41
C ARG A 365 17.74 29.87 -15.90
N GLY A 366 17.77 28.68 -15.30
CA GLY A 366 18.07 28.49 -13.88
C GLY A 366 16.90 28.73 -12.91
N ALA A 367 15.67 28.92 -13.39
CA ALA A 367 14.45 28.98 -12.57
C ALA A 367 14.48 30.03 -11.43
N TYR A 368 15.20 31.15 -11.61
CA TYR A 368 15.34 32.17 -10.56
C TYR A 368 14.22 33.22 -10.57
N ASP A 369 13.58 33.46 -11.73
CA ASP A 369 12.49 34.43 -11.85
C ASP A 369 11.13 33.78 -11.51
N GLY A 370 10.58 34.14 -10.35
CA GLY A 370 9.26 33.69 -9.90
C GLY A 370 8.08 34.30 -10.69
N GLY A 371 8.32 35.31 -11.52
CA GLY A 371 7.32 36.01 -12.33
C GLY A 371 7.03 35.37 -13.69
N THR A 372 7.72 34.28 -14.05
CA THR A 372 7.50 33.63 -15.36
C THR A 372 6.23 32.79 -15.38
N PRO A 373 5.59 32.60 -16.54
CA PRO A 373 4.46 31.68 -16.66
C PRO A 373 4.76 30.26 -16.18
N ALA A 374 5.97 29.76 -16.45
CA ALA A 374 6.41 28.45 -15.97
C ALA A 374 6.55 28.38 -14.45
N ALA A 375 7.18 29.39 -13.83
CA ALA A 375 7.28 29.49 -12.37
C ALA A 375 5.90 29.57 -11.71
N TRP A 376 4.99 30.38 -12.28
CA TRP A 376 3.62 30.45 -11.79
C TRP A 376 2.95 29.08 -11.83
N MET A 377 3.00 28.39 -12.96
CA MET A 377 2.39 27.07 -13.13
C MET A 377 2.97 26.06 -12.14
N TYR A 378 4.30 25.98 -12.05
CA TYR A 378 4.99 25.09 -11.11
C TYR A 378 4.60 25.36 -9.65
N ASN A 379 4.57 26.62 -9.22
CA ASN A 379 4.19 26.98 -7.85
C ASN A 379 2.70 26.76 -7.56
N ASN A 380 1.86 26.77 -8.61
CA ASN A 380 0.41 26.63 -8.53
C ASN A 380 -0.09 25.22 -8.83
N SER A 381 0.80 24.25 -8.97
CA SER A 381 0.46 22.85 -9.21
C SER A 381 1.02 21.95 -8.12
N ILE A 382 0.34 20.83 -7.87
CA ILE A 382 0.81 19.77 -6.97
C ILE A 382 0.91 18.45 -7.73
N ILE A 383 1.67 17.48 -7.19
CA ILE A 383 1.66 16.10 -7.70
C ILE A 383 0.22 15.59 -7.64
N GLY A 384 -0.24 14.93 -8.69
CA GLY A 384 -1.63 14.46 -8.82
C GLY A 384 -2.57 15.40 -9.58
N ASP A 385 -2.17 16.64 -9.85
CA ASP A 385 -2.94 17.53 -10.73
C ASP A 385 -2.96 16.98 -12.17
N VAL A 386 -4.05 17.25 -12.90
CA VAL A 386 -4.26 16.72 -14.25
C VAL A 386 -3.93 17.77 -15.31
N VAL A 387 -3.21 17.34 -16.34
CA VAL A 387 -3.01 18.08 -17.60
C VAL A 387 -3.72 17.33 -18.72
N ILE A 388 -4.68 17.96 -19.37
CA ILE A 388 -5.38 17.40 -20.52
C ILE A 388 -4.81 18.02 -21.78
N VAL A 389 -4.24 17.21 -22.68
CA VAL A 389 -3.83 17.67 -24.00
C VAL A 389 -4.89 17.28 -25.02
N LYS A 390 -5.30 18.24 -25.84
CA LYS A 390 -6.23 18.01 -26.97
C LYS A 390 -5.75 18.70 -28.24
N ASN A 391 -6.34 18.27 -29.36
CA ASN A 391 -6.10 18.81 -30.70
C ASN A 391 -4.64 18.75 -31.15
N SER A 392 -3.84 17.84 -30.57
CA SER A 392 -2.52 17.50 -31.10
C SER A 392 -2.68 16.52 -32.28
N LYS A 393 -1.72 16.52 -33.21
CA LYS A 393 -1.67 15.57 -34.34
C LYS A 393 -1.02 14.23 -33.95
N ASP A 394 -1.12 13.86 -32.68
CA ASP A 394 -0.59 12.60 -32.15
C ASP A 394 -1.72 11.67 -31.68
N LYS A 395 -1.37 10.44 -31.33
CA LYS A 395 -2.27 9.48 -30.69
C LYS A 395 -2.60 9.87 -29.23
N GLN A 396 -3.59 9.19 -28.68
CA GLN A 396 -3.85 9.21 -27.24
C GLN A 396 -2.70 8.56 -26.49
N ILE A 397 -2.36 9.11 -25.33
CA ILE A 397 -1.37 8.51 -24.44
C ILE A 397 -1.87 7.16 -23.94
N SER A 398 -0.97 6.18 -23.89
CA SER A 398 -1.28 4.86 -23.35
C SER A 398 -1.57 4.96 -21.85
N PRO A 399 -2.56 4.22 -21.31
CA PRO A 399 -2.89 4.26 -19.89
C PRO A 399 -1.72 3.87 -18.96
N ASP A 400 -0.84 2.98 -19.42
CA ASP A 400 0.33 2.49 -18.69
C ASP A 400 1.55 3.43 -18.74
N ASN A 401 1.54 4.44 -19.61
CA ASN A 401 2.63 5.39 -19.78
C ASN A 401 2.57 6.47 -18.69
N GLY A 402 3.17 6.20 -17.54
CA GLY A 402 3.03 7.02 -16.33
C GLY A 402 1.79 6.62 -15.53
N LEU A 403 1.21 7.60 -14.84
CA LEU A 403 0.04 7.42 -13.98
C LEU A 403 -1.26 7.75 -14.73
N ASN A 404 -1.34 7.35 -16.01
CA ASN A 404 -2.30 7.88 -16.98
C ASN A 404 -3.48 6.94 -17.24
N GLY A 405 -3.84 6.14 -16.24
CA GLY A 405 -4.95 5.17 -16.27
C GLY A 405 -6.32 5.76 -16.64
N TRP A 406 -6.49 7.08 -16.55
CA TRP A 406 -7.71 7.81 -16.93
C TRP A 406 -8.01 7.81 -18.43
N ASN A 407 -7.05 7.39 -19.26
CA ASN A 407 -7.25 7.21 -20.71
C ASN A 407 -7.81 5.81 -21.05
N MET A 408 -8.05 4.96 -20.06
CA MET A 408 -8.74 3.69 -20.18
C MET A 408 -10.20 3.84 -19.73
N SER A 409 -11.13 3.23 -20.46
CA SER A 409 -12.53 3.24 -20.05
C SER A 409 -12.71 2.52 -18.71
N TRP A 410 -13.69 2.92 -17.90
CA TRP A 410 -13.94 2.25 -16.62
C TRP A 410 -14.27 0.77 -16.78
N ALA A 411 -15.02 0.41 -17.82
CA ALA A 411 -15.35 -0.98 -18.13
C ALA A 411 -14.13 -1.84 -18.54
N GLU A 412 -13.05 -1.23 -19.02
CA GLU A 412 -11.78 -1.94 -19.25
C GLU A 412 -10.91 -1.97 -17.99
N TRP A 413 -11.00 -0.93 -17.15
CA TRP A 413 -10.28 -0.85 -15.88
C TRP A 413 -10.68 -1.95 -14.91
N THR A 414 -11.99 -2.24 -14.80
CA THR A 414 -12.54 -3.19 -13.82
C THR A 414 -12.66 -4.63 -14.36
N LYS A 415 -11.96 -4.95 -15.44
CA LYS A 415 -11.79 -6.33 -15.92
C LYS A 415 -10.57 -6.93 -15.26
#